data_AF-A0A8T4J636-F1
#
_entry.id   AF-A0A8T4J636-F1
#
_cell.length_a   1.000
_cell.length_b   1.000
_cell.length_c   1.000
_cell.angle_alpha   90.00
_cell.angle_beta   90.00
_cell.angle_gamma   90.00
#
_symmetry.space_group_name_H-M   'P 1'
#
loop_
_entity.id
_entity.type
_entity.pdbx_description
1 polymer ?
#
loop_
_entity_poly.entity_id
_entity_poly.type
_entity_poly.pdbx_seq_one_letter_code
_entity_poly.pdbx_strand_id
1 'polypeptide(L)'
;MKRSANRNAKHSAQRRPRQGPQRRPGQRLRRTLIAVALVTAAVGGTAGWAVGSEETAVTGPPPGADAWRADTSLGRPLPDPATAPADEVADFFAGLGPARREALVRRHPLTVGNLDGAPVALRYEANRQALKSTWEGAKARATDPGLTLQDHQRARAEADRYAELLAPGRQILAFDPRGRGQVAEVYGDLASARHTAVVVPGSDIDLATFDRGGENRYGKPAGMARSLRDRMARQSPGTPTAVIAWVGYTTPVGIGPDAATSRLAEAGAPRLARFLRGLATTGAPAPTVLC
;
A
#
# COMPACT_ATOMS: atom_id res chain seq x y z
N MET A 1 67.75 -3.73 -36.43
CA MET A 1 68.65 -3.96 -35.28
C MET A 1 67.95 -4.91 -34.29
N LYS A 2 68.59 -6.06 -34.01
CA LYS A 2 68.30 -7.08 -32.96
C LYS A 2 66.95 -7.83 -33.01
N ARG A 3 66.83 -9.13 -32.70
CA ARG A 3 67.64 -10.37 -32.75
C ARG A 3 66.74 -11.49 -32.18
N SER A 4 66.79 -12.67 -32.82
CA SER A 4 66.68 -14.03 -32.25
C SER A 4 65.45 -14.56 -31.48
N ALA A 5 64.96 -15.70 -32.04
CA ALA A 5 64.66 -17.01 -31.40
C ALA A 5 63.45 -17.09 -30.45
N ASN A 6 62.64 -18.16 -30.41
CA ASN A 6 63.01 -19.57 -30.49
C ASN A 6 61.81 -20.47 -30.90
N ARG A 7 62.16 -21.69 -31.32
CA ARG A 7 61.39 -22.73 -32.03
C ARG A 7 60.57 -23.66 -31.11
N ASN A 8 59.82 -24.54 -31.79
CA ASN A 8 59.38 -25.92 -31.47
C ASN A 8 57.92 -26.07 -30.97
N ALA A 9 57.13 -27.05 -31.41
CA ALA A 9 57.36 -28.16 -32.34
C ALA A 9 56.04 -28.86 -32.77
N LYS A 10 56.04 -29.27 -34.04
CA LYS A 10 55.61 -30.56 -34.62
C LYS A 10 54.12 -30.97 -34.64
N HIS A 11 53.61 -30.96 -35.88
CA HIS A 11 52.68 -31.93 -36.47
C HIS A 11 53.01 -33.39 -36.16
N SER A 12 51.97 -34.25 -36.12
CA SER A 12 51.94 -35.58 -36.75
C SER A 12 50.50 -36.11 -36.82
N ALA A 13 49.97 -36.23 -38.04
CA ALA A 13 48.76 -36.97 -38.36
C ALA A 13 49.13 -38.38 -38.80
N GLN A 14 48.47 -39.43 -38.29
CA GLN A 14 48.53 -40.75 -38.93
C GLN A 14 47.36 -41.69 -38.55
N ARG A 15 46.46 -41.87 -39.53
CA ARG A 15 45.92 -43.12 -40.08
C ARG A 15 45.49 -44.26 -39.12
N ARG A 16 44.15 -44.44 -39.05
CA ARG A 16 43.41 -45.72 -38.91
C ARG A 16 43.96 -46.79 -39.90
N PRO A 17 43.84 -48.13 -39.68
CA PRO A 17 42.53 -48.81 -39.81
C PRO A 17 42.33 -50.23 -39.20
N ARG A 18 41.06 -50.72 -39.31
CA ARG A 18 40.62 -52.13 -39.52
C ARG A 18 40.70 -53.06 -38.28
N GLN A 19 39.78 -53.98 -37.97
CA GLN A 19 38.78 -54.80 -38.69
C GLN A 19 37.61 -55.09 -37.71
N GLY A 20 36.35 -55.29 -38.08
CA GLY A 20 35.82 -56.37 -38.93
C GLY A 20 34.64 -57.04 -38.17
N PRO A 21 33.69 -57.71 -38.86
CA PRO A 21 32.26 -57.50 -38.61
C PRO A 21 31.42 -58.77 -38.30
N GLN A 22 30.10 -58.54 -38.18
CA GLN A 22 28.96 -59.46 -38.40
C GLN A 22 28.46 -60.23 -37.15
N ARG A 23 27.15 -60.37 -36.87
CA ARG A 23 26.00 -60.61 -37.76
C ARG A 23 24.66 -60.00 -37.26
N ARG A 24 23.80 -59.72 -38.25
CA ARG A 24 22.38 -59.28 -38.31
C ARG A 24 21.40 -60.34 -37.73
N PRO A 25 20.05 -60.14 -37.54
CA PRO A 25 19.13 -59.41 -38.45
C PRO A 25 17.81 -58.78 -37.92
N GLY A 26 17.11 -58.09 -38.84
CA GLY A 26 15.71 -57.63 -38.75
C GLY A 26 15.52 -56.25 -39.41
N GLN A 27 15.59 -56.08 -40.74
CA GLN A 27 14.44 -56.11 -41.68
C GLN A 27 13.13 -55.61 -41.03
N ARG A 28 12.42 -54.55 -41.46
CA ARG A 28 12.22 -53.96 -42.80
C ARG A 28 11.74 -52.51 -42.69
N LEU A 29 12.10 -51.78 -43.73
CA LEU A 29 11.73 -50.42 -44.14
C LEU A 29 10.22 -50.19 -44.22
N ARG A 30 9.73 -49.01 -43.79
CA ARG A 30 8.75 -48.19 -44.51
C ARG A 30 8.70 -46.77 -43.96
N ARG A 31 8.99 -45.81 -44.84
CA ARG A 31 8.63 -44.39 -44.68
C ARG A 31 7.10 -44.26 -44.80
N THR A 32 6.50 -43.39 -44.00
CA THR A 32 5.55 -42.31 -44.38
C THR A 32 4.70 -41.90 -43.17
N LEU A 33 4.62 -40.58 -42.99
CA LEU A 33 3.91 -39.75 -42.02
C LEU A 33 2.52 -40.25 -41.56
N ILE A 34 2.27 -40.21 -40.24
CA ILE A 34 0.95 -39.84 -39.67
C ILE A 34 1.22 -38.97 -38.43
N ALA A 35 0.79 -37.71 -38.54
CA ALA A 35 0.53 -36.82 -37.42
C ALA A 35 -0.71 -37.30 -36.65
N VAL A 36 -0.82 -36.86 -35.40
CA VAL A 36 -1.95 -37.00 -34.45
C VAL A 36 -1.76 -38.07 -33.36
N ALA A 37 -1.96 -37.60 -32.12
CA ALA A 37 -2.12 -38.32 -30.85
C ALA A 37 -0.85 -38.76 -30.11
N LEU A 38 -0.25 -37.80 -29.38
CA LEU A 38 -0.13 -37.92 -27.91
C LEU A 38 0.05 -36.50 -27.32
N VAL A 39 -1.09 -35.83 -27.19
CA VAL A 39 -1.34 -34.56 -26.49
C VAL A 39 -1.61 -34.80 -24.99
N THR A 40 -1.27 -35.96 -24.46
CA THR A 40 -1.59 -36.32 -23.06
C THR A 40 -0.42 -37.03 -22.41
N ALA A 41 0.45 -36.22 -21.77
CA ALA A 41 1.42 -36.50 -20.69
C ALA A 41 2.74 -35.77 -21.00
N ALA A 42 3.22 -34.76 -20.27
CA ALA A 42 2.83 -34.02 -19.08
C ALA A 42 3.57 -32.66 -19.25
N VAL A 43 2.98 -31.45 -19.29
CA VAL A 43 2.00 -30.84 -18.37
C VAL A 43 2.22 -31.31 -16.94
N GLY A 44 3.40 -31.03 -16.41
CA GLY A 44 3.72 -31.28 -15.00
C GLY A 44 4.86 -30.43 -14.45
N GLY A 45 5.34 -29.41 -15.17
CA GLY A 45 6.59 -28.72 -14.81
C GLY A 45 6.64 -27.20 -14.94
N THR A 46 5.61 -26.52 -15.44
CA THR A 46 5.68 -25.06 -15.69
C THR A 46 4.52 -24.23 -15.14
N ALA A 47 3.57 -24.84 -14.41
CA ALA A 47 2.42 -24.11 -13.84
C ALA A 47 2.63 -23.62 -12.40
N GLY A 48 3.88 -23.33 -12.00
CA GLY A 48 4.23 -23.00 -10.61
C GLY A 48 4.86 -21.63 -10.35
N TRP A 49 5.21 -20.86 -11.38
CA TRP A 49 6.06 -19.66 -11.21
C TRP A 49 5.56 -18.38 -11.90
N ALA A 50 4.26 -18.31 -12.22
CA ALA A 50 3.65 -17.09 -12.76
C ALA A 50 2.47 -16.58 -11.91
N VAL A 51 2.45 -16.86 -10.62
CA VAL A 51 1.71 -16.00 -9.70
C VAL A 51 2.63 -14.81 -9.44
N GLY A 52 2.52 -13.80 -10.30
CA GLY A 52 3.05 -12.48 -10.00
C GLY A 52 2.52 -12.06 -8.64
N SER A 53 3.30 -11.28 -7.90
CA SER A 53 2.89 -10.64 -6.65
C SER A 53 1.70 -9.71 -6.91
N GLU A 54 0.50 -10.27 -7.03
CA GLU A 54 -0.76 -9.53 -7.14
C GLU A 54 -1.06 -8.94 -5.77
N GLU A 55 -1.01 -7.63 -5.69
CA GLU A 55 -1.41 -6.93 -4.47
C GLU A 55 -2.92 -7.06 -4.30
N THR A 56 -3.34 -7.52 -3.11
CA THR A 56 -4.75 -7.59 -2.75
C THR A 56 -5.17 -6.23 -2.22
N ALA A 57 -6.07 -5.57 -2.93
CA ALA A 57 -6.57 -4.27 -2.53
C ALA A 57 -7.31 -4.36 -1.18
N VAL A 58 -6.94 -3.50 -0.24
CA VAL A 58 -7.69 -3.33 1.02
C VAL A 58 -8.88 -2.41 0.73
N THR A 59 -9.97 -3.00 0.24
CA THR A 59 -11.22 -2.32 -0.17
C THR A 59 -12.38 -2.52 0.80
N GLY A 60 -12.21 -3.38 1.81
CA GLY A 60 -13.22 -3.63 2.83
C GLY A 60 -13.43 -2.45 3.80
N PRO A 61 -14.42 -2.55 4.70
CA PRO A 61 -14.67 -1.54 5.72
C PRO A 61 -13.43 -1.23 6.56
N PRO A 62 -13.38 -0.06 7.22
CA PRO A 62 -12.25 0.30 8.07
C PRO A 62 -11.99 -0.75 9.16
N PRO A 63 -10.74 -0.86 9.65
CA PRO A 63 -10.40 -1.79 10.71
C PRO A 63 -11.25 -1.52 11.96
N GLY A 64 -11.78 -2.57 12.58
CA GLY A 64 -12.68 -2.46 13.75
C GLY A 64 -14.16 -2.26 13.42
N ALA A 65 -14.56 -2.29 12.15
CA ALA A 65 -15.96 -2.09 11.76
C ALA A 65 -16.94 -3.09 12.39
N ASP A 66 -16.54 -4.36 12.58
CA ASP A 66 -17.42 -5.36 13.19
C ASP A 66 -17.66 -5.08 14.68
N ALA A 67 -16.61 -4.69 15.41
CA ALA A 67 -16.71 -4.28 16.80
C ALA A 67 -17.56 -3.00 16.95
N TRP A 68 -17.45 -2.07 16.00
CA TRP A 68 -18.30 -0.88 15.93
C TRP A 68 -19.77 -1.22 15.71
N ARG A 69 -20.09 -2.09 14.75
CA ARG A 69 -21.48 -2.53 14.49
C ARG A 69 -22.10 -3.27 15.68
N ALA A 70 -21.27 -4.02 16.41
CA ALA A 70 -21.69 -4.74 17.61
C ALA A 70 -21.85 -3.83 18.85
N ASP A 71 -21.43 -2.56 18.79
CA ASP A 71 -21.46 -1.67 19.94
C ASP A 71 -22.88 -1.13 20.19
N THR A 72 -23.43 -1.47 21.35
CA THR A 72 -24.75 -1.03 21.82
C THR A 72 -24.69 0.02 22.93
N SER A 73 -23.52 0.59 23.22
CA SER A 73 -23.29 1.50 24.36
C SER A 73 -24.12 2.79 24.33
N LEU A 74 -24.63 3.18 23.16
CA LEU A 74 -25.51 4.33 23.00
C LEU A 74 -27.00 3.99 23.02
N GLY A 75 -27.36 2.71 23.23
CA GLY A 75 -28.75 2.24 23.20
C GLY A 75 -29.41 2.31 21.81
N ARG A 76 -28.61 2.53 20.75
CA ARG A 76 -29.03 2.59 19.35
C ARG A 76 -27.91 2.08 18.45
N PRO A 77 -28.22 1.57 17.25
CA PRO A 77 -27.17 1.19 16.29
C PRO A 77 -26.31 2.40 15.90
N LEU A 78 -25.03 2.13 15.65
CA LEU A 78 -24.09 3.12 15.13
C LEU A 78 -24.13 3.13 13.58
N PRO A 79 -23.83 4.26 12.91
CA PRO A 79 -23.79 4.32 11.44
C PRO A 79 -22.84 3.28 10.85
N ASP A 80 -23.25 2.55 9.81
CA ASP A 80 -22.43 1.50 9.22
C ASP A 80 -21.15 2.08 8.58
N PRO A 81 -19.94 1.66 8.99
CA PRO A 81 -18.70 2.22 8.47
C PRO A 81 -18.45 2.00 6.96
N ALA A 82 -19.11 1.01 6.36
CA ALA A 82 -19.01 0.69 4.93
C ALA A 82 -20.02 1.47 4.08
N THR A 83 -21.26 1.61 4.57
CA THR A 83 -22.39 2.06 3.74
C THR A 83 -23.01 3.37 4.16
N ALA A 84 -22.85 3.81 5.41
CA ALA A 84 -23.43 5.08 5.85
C ALA A 84 -22.82 6.25 5.06
N PRO A 85 -23.65 7.16 4.53
CA PRO A 85 -23.16 8.35 3.85
C PRO A 85 -22.56 9.33 4.87
N ALA A 86 -21.68 10.21 4.40
CA ALA A 86 -20.87 11.04 5.29
C ALA A 86 -21.69 12.10 6.05
N ASP A 87 -22.79 12.58 5.46
CA ASP A 87 -23.78 13.46 6.10
C ASP A 87 -24.49 12.77 7.26
N GLU A 88 -24.94 11.52 7.09
CA GLU A 88 -25.52 10.74 8.19
C GLU A 88 -24.52 10.54 9.34
N VAL A 89 -23.26 10.24 9.03
CA VAL A 89 -22.20 10.13 10.04
C VAL A 89 -21.99 11.47 10.74
N ALA A 90 -21.95 12.57 10.00
CA ALA A 90 -21.74 13.90 10.56
C ALA A 90 -22.89 14.29 11.50
N ASP A 91 -24.14 14.08 11.09
CA ASP A 91 -25.33 14.33 11.90
C ASP A 91 -25.35 13.45 13.16
N PHE A 92 -24.95 12.18 13.02
CA PHE A 92 -24.81 11.27 14.14
C PHE A 92 -23.85 11.85 15.20
N PHE A 93 -22.65 12.27 14.80
CA PHE A 93 -21.69 12.86 15.75
C PHE A 93 -22.17 14.22 16.26
N ALA A 94 -22.79 15.06 15.42
CA ALA A 94 -23.34 16.35 15.81
C ALA A 94 -24.37 16.19 16.94
N GLY A 95 -25.22 15.16 16.89
CA GLY A 95 -26.19 14.83 17.93
C GLY A 95 -25.63 14.22 19.22
N LEU A 96 -24.32 13.91 19.28
CA LEU A 96 -23.68 13.40 20.50
C LEU A 96 -23.06 14.53 21.33
N GLY A 97 -23.21 14.46 22.65
CA GLY A 97 -22.42 15.28 23.57
C GLY A 97 -20.94 14.87 23.62
N PRO A 98 -20.03 15.75 24.09
CA PRO A 98 -18.58 15.50 24.11
C PRO A 98 -18.17 14.17 24.75
N ALA A 99 -18.71 13.85 25.93
CA ALA A 99 -18.38 12.62 26.65
C ALA A 99 -18.71 11.34 25.86
N ARG A 100 -19.81 11.34 25.07
CA ARG A 100 -20.18 10.20 24.23
C ARG A 100 -19.26 10.08 23.01
N ARG A 101 -18.87 11.20 22.40
CA ARG A 101 -17.89 11.23 21.30
C ARG A 101 -16.54 10.67 21.75
N GLU A 102 -16.05 11.13 22.90
CA GLU A 102 -14.80 10.63 23.48
C GLU A 102 -14.87 9.15 23.84
N ALA A 103 -16.00 8.67 24.37
CA ALA A 103 -16.20 7.26 24.65
C ALA A 103 -16.09 6.40 23.38
N LEU A 104 -16.69 6.85 22.26
CA LEU A 104 -16.56 6.17 20.97
C LEU A 104 -15.12 6.19 20.46
N VAL A 105 -14.41 7.32 20.58
CA VAL A 105 -12.99 7.43 20.21
C VAL A 105 -12.14 6.43 20.98
N ARG A 106 -12.32 6.33 22.30
CA ARG A 106 -11.56 5.38 23.14
C ARG A 106 -11.86 3.91 22.82
N ARG A 107 -13.11 3.60 22.48
CA ARG A 107 -13.56 2.22 22.22
C ARG A 107 -13.22 1.76 20.80
N HIS A 108 -13.32 2.66 19.83
CA HIS A 108 -13.21 2.36 18.40
C HIS A 108 -12.30 3.35 17.66
N PRO A 109 -11.04 3.53 18.09
CA PRO A 109 -10.16 4.55 17.52
C PRO A 109 -9.89 4.33 16.03
N LEU A 110 -9.69 3.07 15.62
CA LEU A 110 -9.49 2.68 14.23
C LEU A 110 -10.72 2.94 13.34
N THR A 111 -11.94 2.72 13.85
CA THR A 111 -13.16 3.01 13.08
C THR A 111 -13.41 4.50 12.99
N VAL A 112 -13.42 5.22 14.12
CA VAL A 112 -13.72 6.66 14.16
C VAL A 112 -12.70 7.45 13.33
N GLY A 113 -11.42 7.09 13.41
CA GLY A 113 -10.35 7.75 12.66
C GLY A 113 -10.47 7.61 11.14
N ASN A 114 -11.13 6.56 10.65
CA ASN A 114 -11.33 6.29 9.22
C ASN A 114 -12.77 6.56 8.74
N LEU A 115 -13.65 7.04 9.61
CA LEU A 115 -15.05 7.25 9.28
C LEU A 115 -15.26 8.61 8.61
N ASP A 116 -15.59 8.59 7.32
CA ASP A 116 -15.85 9.81 6.55
C ASP A 116 -17.15 10.47 7.04
N GLY A 117 -17.10 11.78 7.29
CA GLY A 117 -18.16 12.54 7.98
C GLY A 117 -17.92 12.73 9.47
N ALA A 118 -17.04 11.95 10.11
CA ALA A 118 -16.68 12.20 11.50
C ALA A 118 -15.91 13.53 11.63
N PRO A 119 -16.16 14.34 12.69
CA PRO A 119 -15.45 15.59 12.91
C PRO A 119 -13.93 15.45 12.83
N VAL A 120 -13.27 16.34 12.08
CA VAL A 120 -11.82 16.28 11.81
C VAL A 120 -10.98 16.15 13.08
N ALA A 121 -11.30 16.93 14.12
CA ALA A 121 -10.59 16.86 15.40
C ALA A 121 -10.74 15.50 16.10
N LEU A 122 -11.92 14.87 16.03
CA LEU A 122 -12.12 13.52 16.56
C LEU A 122 -11.34 12.49 15.76
N ARG A 123 -11.24 12.65 14.43
CA ARG A 123 -10.45 11.74 13.59
C ARG A 123 -8.97 11.82 13.94
N TYR A 124 -8.41 13.02 14.16
CA TYR A 124 -7.02 13.16 14.61
C TYR A 124 -6.78 12.49 15.95
N GLU A 125 -7.67 12.69 16.93
CA GLU A 125 -7.54 12.07 18.25
C GLU A 125 -7.64 10.54 18.16
N ALA A 126 -8.65 10.03 17.44
CA ALA A 126 -8.87 8.61 17.24
C ALA A 126 -7.67 7.93 16.54
N ASN A 127 -7.15 8.52 15.46
CA ASN A 127 -5.99 7.98 14.77
C ASN A 127 -4.72 8.04 15.61
N ARG A 128 -4.55 9.07 16.46
CA ARG A 128 -3.42 9.14 17.40
C ARG A 128 -3.49 8.01 18.44
N GLN A 129 -4.69 7.72 18.97
CA GLN A 129 -4.89 6.59 19.88
C GLN A 129 -4.68 5.24 19.18
N ALA A 130 -5.20 5.08 17.96
CA ALA A 130 -4.99 3.89 17.14
C ALA A 130 -3.50 3.65 16.87
N LEU A 131 -2.78 4.68 16.41
CA LEU A 131 -1.34 4.64 16.17
C LEU A 131 -0.57 4.22 17.42
N LYS A 132 -0.90 4.80 18.58
CA LYS A 132 -0.27 4.46 19.86
C LYS A 132 -0.49 3.00 20.22
N SER A 133 -1.73 2.50 20.12
CA SER A 133 -2.03 1.09 20.40
C SER A 133 -1.30 0.15 19.43
N THR A 134 -1.26 0.48 18.14
CA THR A 134 -0.52 -0.33 17.15
C THR A 134 0.99 -0.30 17.36
N TRP A 135 1.53 0.84 17.80
CA TRP A 135 2.94 1.00 18.17
C TRP A 135 3.29 0.12 19.38
N GLU A 136 2.47 0.13 20.43
CA GLU A 136 2.65 -0.72 21.61
C GLU A 136 2.60 -2.21 21.24
N GLY A 137 1.62 -2.61 20.41
CA GLY A 137 1.52 -3.98 19.91
C GLY A 137 2.70 -4.41 19.04
N ALA A 138 3.22 -3.52 18.19
CA ALA A 138 4.43 -3.78 17.40
C ALA A 138 5.67 -3.92 18.30
N LYS A 139 5.82 -3.09 19.33
CA LYS A 139 6.89 -3.21 20.32
C LYS A 139 6.84 -4.52 21.10
N ALA A 140 5.65 -4.99 21.49
CA ALA A 140 5.50 -6.26 22.18
C ALA A 140 5.95 -7.44 21.28
N ARG A 141 5.49 -7.47 20.02
CA ARG A 141 5.91 -8.49 19.03
C ARG A 141 7.41 -8.45 18.73
N ALA A 142 8.04 -7.27 18.78
CA ALA A 142 9.48 -7.11 18.57
C ALA A 142 10.35 -7.85 19.59
N THR A 143 9.79 -8.27 20.72
CA THR A 143 10.46 -8.96 21.84
C THR A 143 9.79 -10.27 22.26
N ASP A 144 8.76 -10.73 21.56
CA ASP A 144 8.00 -11.95 21.89
C ASP A 144 8.82 -13.24 21.65
N PRO A 145 9.20 -13.99 22.70
CA PRO A 145 10.07 -15.17 22.55
C PRO A 145 9.46 -16.29 21.68
N GLY A 146 8.15 -16.26 21.40
CA GLY A 146 7.48 -17.22 20.52
C GLY A 146 7.60 -16.92 19.02
N LEU A 147 8.19 -15.79 18.63
CA LEU A 147 8.26 -15.36 17.24
C LEU A 147 9.64 -15.60 16.59
N THR A 148 9.68 -15.61 15.27
CA THR A 148 10.94 -15.77 14.53
C THR A 148 11.76 -14.48 14.52
N LEU A 149 13.06 -14.59 14.23
CA LEU A 149 13.93 -13.40 14.04
C LEU A 149 13.39 -12.46 12.95
N GLN A 150 12.80 -13.00 11.89
CA GLN A 150 12.21 -12.21 10.82
C GLN A 150 10.96 -11.45 11.31
N ASP A 151 10.10 -12.11 12.08
CA ASP A 151 8.92 -11.46 12.68
C ASP A 151 9.32 -10.33 13.62
N HIS A 152 10.37 -10.54 14.42
CA HIS A 152 10.93 -9.51 15.26
C HIS A 152 11.45 -8.31 14.48
N GLN A 153 12.21 -8.54 13.39
CA GLN A 153 12.72 -7.48 12.54
C GLN A 153 11.58 -6.67 11.91
N ARG A 154 10.55 -7.36 11.41
CA ARG A 154 9.35 -6.71 10.88
C ARG A 154 8.61 -5.89 11.94
N ALA A 155 8.41 -6.45 13.13
CA ALA A 155 7.74 -5.76 14.22
C ALA A 155 8.52 -4.53 14.72
N ARG A 156 9.86 -4.57 14.70
CA ARG A 156 10.72 -3.40 14.99
C ARG A 156 10.55 -2.32 13.93
N ALA A 157 10.61 -2.68 12.66
CA ALA A 157 10.40 -1.73 11.56
C ALA A 157 9.01 -1.07 11.60
N GLU A 158 7.96 -1.84 11.94
CA GLU A 158 6.62 -1.32 12.17
C GLU A 158 6.57 -0.37 13.37
N ALA A 159 7.18 -0.74 14.50
CA ALA A 159 7.24 0.10 15.69
C ALA A 159 7.98 1.42 15.42
N ASP A 160 9.13 1.39 14.74
CA ASP A 160 9.87 2.59 14.36
C ASP A 160 9.03 3.50 13.45
N ARG A 161 8.32 2.89 12.50
CA ARG A 161 7.43 3.63 11.58
C ARG A 161 6.25 4.28 12.31
N TYR A 162 5.62 3.59 13.25
CA TYR A 162 4.52 4.17 14.03
C TYR A 162 5.02 5.24 15.00
N ALA A 163 6.24 5.10 15.55
CA ALA A 163 6.86 6.15 16.36
C ALA A 163 7.09 7.44 15.56
N GLU A 164 7.56 7.34 14.30
CA GLU A 164 7.69 8.49 13.40
C GLU A 164 6.34 9.16 13.10
N LEU A 165 5.25 8.39 12.98
CA LEU A 165 3.89 8.91 12.76
C LEU A 165 3.30 9.57 14.01
N LEU A 166 3.73 9.14 15.20
CA LEU A 166 3.33 9.72 16.48
C LEU A 166 4.09 11.00 16.86
N ALA A 167 5.10 11.37 16.07
CA ALA A 167 5.90 12.58 16.32
C ALA A 167 4.99 13.82 16.51
N PRO A 168 5.35 14.74 17.42
CA PRO A 168 4.57 15.96 17.64
C PRO A 168 4.34 16.76 16.36
N GLY A 169 3.15 17.35 16.22
CA GLY A 169 2.80 18.20 15.08
C GLY A 169 2.30 17.45 13.83
N ARG A 170 2.33 16.11 13.81
CA ARG A 170 1.73 15.33 12.72
C ARG A 170 0.22 15.22 12.89
N GLN A 171 -0.52 15.44 11.79
CA GLN A 171 -1.98 15.43 11.76
C GLN A 171 -2.47 14.28 10.88
N ILE A 172 -2.63 13.10 11.48
CA ILE A 172 -3.04 11.88 10.77
C ILE A 172 -4.57 11.78 10.72
N LEU A 173 -5.14 12.02 9.54
CA LEU A 173 -6.58 12.06 9.29
C LEU A 173 -7.19 10.68 8.99
N ALA A 174 -6.39 9.74 8.48
CA ALA A 174 -6.78 8.34 8.30
C ALA A 174 -5.56 7.44 8.54
N PHE A 175 -5.79 6.27 9.14
CA PHE A 175 -4.76 5.29 9.46
C PHE A 175 -5.35 3.88 9.44
N ASP A 176 -4.83 3.03 8.56
CA ASP A 176 -5.16 1.62 8.49
C ASP A 176 -3.86 0.81 8.43
N PRO A 177 -3.51 0.02 9.46
CA PRO A 177 -2.27 -0.76 9.47
C PRO A 177 -2.37 -2.08 8.67
N ARG A 178 -3.54 -2.41 8.09
CA ARG A 178 -3.73 -3.69 7.37
C ARG A 178 -2.96 -3.71 6.05
N GLY A 179 -2.42 -4.87 5.69
CA GLY A 179 -1.65 -5.05 4.46
C GLY A 179 -0.39 -4.17 4.45
N ARG A 180 -0.18 -3.44 3.35
CA ARG A 180 0.88 -2.43 3.23
C ARG A 180 0.59 -1.12 3.97
N GLY A 181 -0.62 -1.00 4.51
CA GLY A 181 -1.09 0.14 5.27
C GLY A 181 -1.52 1.31 4.40
N GLN A 182 -2.46 2.09 4.94
CA GLN A 182 -3.01 3.30 4.32
C GLN A 182 -2.96 4.44 5.33
N VAL A 183 -2.68 5.65 4.84
CA VAL A 183 -2.51 6.83 5.67
C VAL A 183 -2.95 8.09 4.92
N ALA A 184 -3.62 9.00 5.62
CA ALA A 184 -3.83 10.36 5.14
C ALA A 184 -3.27 11.34 6.16
N GLU A 185 -2.35 12.21 5.74
CA GLU A 185 -1.76 13.24 6.59
C GLU A 185 -2.07 14.63 6.07
N VAL A 186 -2.44 15.51 7.00
CA VAL A 186 -2.79 16.90 6.72
C VAL A 186 -1.62 17.82 7.03
N TYR A 187 -1.35 18.73 6.10
CA TYR A 187 -0.37 19.79 6.22
C TYR A 187 -1.09 21.13 6.28
N GLY A 188 -1.13 21.74 7.47
CA GLY A 188 -1.88 22.96 7.75
C GLY A 188 -3.14 22.69 8.57
N ASP A 189 -3.93 23.74 8.81
CA ASP A 189 -5.15 23.62 9.59
C ASP A 189 -6.34 23.42 8.65
N LEU A 190 -6.81 22.17 8.56
CA LEU A 190 -7.95 21.80 7.72
C LEU A 190 -9.26 22.44 8.18
N ALA A 191 -9.42 22.76 9.46
CA ALA A 191 -10.66 23.33 10.00
C ALA A 191 -10.81 24.83 9.65
N SER A 192 -9.70 25.55 9.52
CA SER A 192 -9.70 26.98 9.16
C SER A 192 -9.27 27.27 7.71
N ALA A 193 -8.87 26.23 6.96
CA ALA A 193 -8.43 26.37 5.58
C ALA A 193 -9.53 26.97 4.69
N ARG A 194 -9.15 27.97 3.88
CA ARG A 194 -9.98 28.52 2.79
C ARG A 194 -9.71 27.84 1.46
N HIS A 195 -8.53 27.27 1.29
CA HIS A 195 -8.19 26.44 0.14
C HIS A 195 -7.61 25.11 0.61
N THR A 196 -8.10 24.04 -0.01
CA THR A 196 -7.72 22.68 0.27
C THR A 196 -7.24 21.99 -1.00
N ALA A 197 -6.25 21.11 -0.86
CA ALA A 197 -5.81 20.25 -1.94
C ALA A 197 -5.55 18.84 -1.42
N VAL A 198 -5.74 17.84 -2.28
CA VAL A 198 -5.43 16.43 -1.99
C VAL A 198 -4.42 15.94 -3.00
N VAL A 199 -3.29 15.43 -2.52
CA VAL A 199 -2.25 14.77 -3.31
C VAL A 199 -2.44 13.27 -3.19
N VAL A 200 -2.74 12.63 -4.32
CA VAL A 200 -2.94 11.19 -4.46
C VAL A 200 -1.68 10.60 -5.11
N PRO A 201 -1.05 9.56 -4.55
CA PRO A 201 0.08 8.90 -5.20
C PRO A 201 -0.35 8.09 -6.41
N GLY A 202 0.57 7.93 -7.37
CA GLY A 202 0.45 6.99 -8.48
C GLY A 202 0.72 5.54 -8.07
N SER A 203 1.99 5.11 -8.05
CA SER A 203 2.40 3.74 -7.72
C SER A 203 3.40 3.70 -6.57
N ASP A 204 3.63 2.51 -5.99
CA ASP A 204 4.72 2.23 -5.05
C ASP A 204 4.74 3.09 -3.77
N ILE A 205 3.58 3.62 -3.35
CA ILE A 205 3.44 4.38 -2.11
C ILE A 205 2.48 3.69 -1.17
N ASP A 206 2.93 3.52 0.06
CA ASP A 206 2.18 2.94 1.17
C ASP A 206 2.45 3.71 2.47
N LEU A 207 1.89 3.21 3.58
CA LEU A 207 2.07 3.80 4.90
C LEU A 207 3.54 3.90 5.33
N ALA A 208 4.39 2.99 4.87
CA ALA A 208 5.80 2.95 5.24
C ALA A 208 6.67 3.93 4.43
N THR A 209 6.22 4.35 3.25
CA THR A 209 7.06 5.03 2.25
C THR A 209 6.57 6.43 1.83
N PHE A 210 5.34 6.83 2.17
CA PHE A 210 4.74 8.08 1.70
C PHE A 210 5.46 9.39 2.10
N ASP A 211 6.32 9.33 3.11
CA ASP A 211 7.09 10.46 3.63
C ASP A 211 8.60 10.21 3.73
N ARG A 212 9.07 9.02 3.36
CA ARG A 212 10.49 8.65 3.35
C ARG A 212 11.07 8.89 1.96
N GLY A 213 11.67 10.06 1.75
CA GLY A 213 12.17 10.50 0.44
C GLY A 213 13.69 10.66 0.31
N GLY A 214 14.45 10.67 1.41
CA GLY A 214 15.89 10.99 1.36
C GLY A 214 16.15 12.27 0.56
N GLU A 215 17.07 12.20 -0.40
CA GLU A 215 17.40 13.29 -1.34
C GLU A 215 16.23 13.67 -2.28
N ASN A 216 15.34 12.73 -2.62
CA ASN A 216 14.15 12.99 -3.43
C ASN A 216 12.92 13.28 -2.57
N ARG A 217 13.02 14.30 -1.68
CA ARG A 217 11.91 14.72 -0.82
C ARG A 217 10.63 15.02 -1.60
N TYR A 218 10.74 15.49 -2.85
CA TYR A 218 9.59 15.86 -3.67
C TYR A 218 8.94 14.69 -4.42
N GLY A 219 9.60 13.53 -4.50
CA GLY A 219 9.04 12.33 -5.13
C GLY A 219 8.03 11.58 -4.26
N LYS A 220 7.74 12.07 -3.05
CA LYS A 220 6.85 11.41 -2.08
C LYS A 220 5.65 12.31 -1.74
N PRO A 221 4.43 11.76 -1.54
CA PRO A 221 3.23 12.57 -1.30
C PRO A 221 3.35 13.58 -0.17
N ALA A 222 3.99 13.23 0.95
CA ALA A 222 4.23 14.15 2.05
C ALA A 222 5.08 15.36 1.65
N GLY A 223 6.09 15.15 0.81
CA GLY A 223 6.94 16.23 0.31
C GLY A 223 6.23 17.08 -0.76
N MET A 224 5.48 16.45 -1.65
CA MET A 224 4.61 17.15 -2.62
C MET A 224 3.58 18.02 -1.90
N ALA A 225 2.92 17.49 -0.87
CA ALA A 225 1.92 18.21 -0.08
C ALA A 225 2.53 19.44 0.62
N ARG A 226 3.71 19.28 1.26
CA ARG A 226 4.45 20.41 1.86
C ARG A 226 4.82 21.46 0.82
N SER A 227 5.40 21.06 -0.30
CA SER A 227 5.80 21.99 -1.37
C SER A 227 4.62 22.75 -1.96
N LEU A 228 3.50 22.06 -2.15
CA LEU A 228 2.28 22.69 -2.65
C LEU A 228 1.75 23.71 -1.65
N ARG A 229 1.66 23.33 -0.37
CA ARG A 229 1.23 24.25 0.70
C ARG A 229 2.13 25.48 0.77
N ASP A 230 3.45 25.27 0.77
CA ASP A 230 4.42 26.37 0.80
C ASP A 230 4.27 27.30 -0.40
N ARG A 231 3.97 26.74 -1.58
CA ARG A 231 3.69 27.53 -2.79
C ARG A 231 2.39 28.32 -2.67
N MET A 232 1.31 27.69 -2.20
CA MET A 232 0.02 28.35 -1.98
C MET A 232 0.16 29.51 -0.97
N ALA A 233 0.89 29.29 0.13
CA ALA A 233 1.15 30.31 1.14
C ALA A 233 1.96 31.49 0.60
N ARG A 234 2.93 31.25 -0.30
CA ARG A 234 3.69 32.33 -0.97
C ARG A 234 2.84 33.10 -1.98
N GLN A 235 1.96 32.42 -2.70
CA GLN A 235 1.14 33.05 -3.75
C GLN A 235 -0.02 33.86 -3.16
N SER A 236 -0.55 33.46 -2.00
CA SER A 236 -1.62 34.20 -1.32
C SER A 236 -1.33 34.27 0.18
N PRO A 237 -0.38 35.13 0.60
CA PRO A 237 -0.08 35.36 2.00
C PRO A 237 -1.35 35.74 2.78
N GLY A 238 -1.52 35.16 3.98
CA GLY A 238 -2.69 35.43 4.83
C GLY A 238 -3.95 34.63 4.50
N THR A 239 -3.93 33.82 3.44
CA THR A 239 -5.03 32.86 3.18
C THR A 239 -4.68 31.50 3.80
N PRO A 240 -5.44 31.00 4.79
CA PRO A 240 -5.19 29.69 5.39
C PRO A 240 -5.36 28.58 4.35
N THR A 241 -4.37 27.69 4.26
CA THR A 241 -4.37 26.56 3.31
C THR A 241 -4.03 25.26 4.01
N ALA A 242 -4.67 24.18 3.56
CA ALA A 242 -4.38 22.82 4.00
C ALA A 242 -4.19 21.91 2.79
N VAL A 243 -3.15 21.05 2.83
CA VAL A 243 -2.91 20.06 1.79
C VAL A 243 -2.86 18.68 2.42
N ILE A 244 -3.53 17.71 1.83
CA ILE A 244 -3.63 16.34 2.35
C ILE A 244 -2.80 15.42 1.47
N ALA A 245 -1.80 14.75 2.03
CA ALA A 245 -1.16 13.61 1.37
C ALA A 245 -2.02 12.37 1.64
N TRP A 246 -2.69 11.85 0.62
CA TRP A 246 -3.69 10.79 0.77
C TRP A 246 -3.20 9.48 0.14
N VAL A 247 -2.81 8.54 0.98
CA VAL A 247 -2.46 7.16 0.63
C VAL A 247 -3.58 6.25 1.13
N GLY A 248 -4.79 6.45 0.60
CA GLY A 248 -5.99 5.78 1.08
C GLY A 248 -6.39 4.53 0.30
N TYR A 249 -5.56 4.03 -0.60
CA TYR A 249 -5.80 2.81 -1.36
C TYR A 249 -4.51 1.99 -1.49
N THR A 250 -4.63 0.70 -1.77
CA THR A 250 -3.47 -0.14 -2.07
C THR A 250 -2.93 0.24 -3.44
N THR A 251 -1.74 0.86 -3.50
CA THR A 251 -1.08 1.21 -4.76
C THR A 251 -0.46 -0.03 -5.41
N PRO A 252 -0.38 -0.08 -6.75
CA PRO A 252 0.40 -1.10 -7.47
C PRO A 252 1.87 -1.12 -7.01
N VAL A 253 2.51 -2.29 -7.07
CA VAL A 253 3.97 -2.46 -6.87
C VAL A 253 4.66 -2.70 -8.21
N GLY A 254 5.70 -1.93 -8.50
CA GLY A 254 6.59 -2.08 -9.66
C GLY A 254 5.94 -1.74 -11.01
N ILE A 255 6.59 -2.16 -12.11
CA ILE A 255 6.07 -2.10 -13.49
C ILE A 255 5.45 -3.46 -13.86
N GLY A 256 4.65 -4.02 -12.96
CA GLY A 256 3.95 -5.29 -13.17
C GLY A 256 2.65 -5.11 -13.96
N PRO A 257 1.92 -6.20 -14.27
CA PRO A 257 0.60 -6.11 -14.90
C PRO A 257 -0.38 -5.20 -14.13
N ASP A 258 -0.24 -5.08 -12.80
CA ASP A 258 -1.03 -4.17 -11.96
C ASP A 258 -0.67 -2.67 -12.12
N ALA A 259 0.54 -2.34 -12.58
CA ALA A 259 0.91 -0.96 -12.94
C ALA A 259 0.58 -0.64 -14.41
N ALA A 260 0.45 -1.68 -15.23
CA ALA A 260 -0.05 -1.59 -16.60
C ALA A 260 -1.60 -1.66 -16.68
N THR A 261 -2.30 -1.89 -15.57
CA THR A 261 -3.78 -1.99 -15.52
C THR A 261 -4.36 -1.02 -14.49
N SER A 262 -5.52 -0.43 -14.80
CA SER A 262 -6.18 0.57 -13.95
C SER A 262 -6.89 -0.02 -12.72
N ARG A 263 -6.81 -1.33 -12.49
CA ARG A 263 -7.64 -2.08 -11.52
C ARG A 263 -7.53 -1.58 -10.07
N LEU A 264 -6.32 -1.32 -9.59
CA LEU A 264 -6.11 -0.83 -8.21
C LEU A 264 -6.54 0.63 -8.04
N ALA A 265 -6.37 1.46 -9.08
CA ALA A 265 -6.85 2.83 -9.11
C ALA A 265 -8.39 2.89 -9.18
N GLU A 266 -9.02 2.02 -9.98
CA GLU A 266 -10.48 1.85 -10.04
C GLU A 266 -11.03 1.37 -8.69
N ALA A 267 -10.34 0.44 -8.01
CA ALA A 267 -10.72 -0.01 -6.68
C ALA A 267 -10.57 1.10 -5.60
N GLY A 268 -9.61 2.02 -5.78
CA GLY A 268 -9.39 3.16 -4.89
C GLY A 268 -10.34 4.34 -5.10
N ALA A 269 -10.88 4.50 -6.31
CA ALA A 269 -11.68 5.66 -6.71
C ALA A 269 -12.96 5.85 -5.85
N PRO A 270 -13.76 4.82 -5.52
CA PRO A 270 -14.90 4.98 -4.63
C PRO A 270 -14.51 5.48 -3.23
N ARG A 271 -13.35 5.06 -2.74
CA ARG A 271 -12.84 5.48 -1.42
C ARG A 271 -12.36 6.92 -1.44
N LEU A 272 -11.67 7.34 -2.51
CA LEU A 272 -11.33 8.75 -2.71
C LEU A 272 -12.60 9.60 -2.79
N ALA A 273 -13.59 9.19 -3.57
CA ALA A 273 -14.85 9.93 -3.69
C ALA A 273 -15.59 10.05 -2.35
N ARG A 274 -15.61 8.99 -1.52
CA ARG A 274 -16.20 9.04 -0.17
C ARG A 274 -15.41 9.95 0.76
N PHE A 275 -14.09 9.88 0.72
CA PHE A 275 -13.20 10.76 1.48
C PHE A 275 -13.45 12.24 1.13
N LEU A 276 -13.50 12.59 -0.15
CA LEU A 276 -13.75 13.96 -0.61
C LEU A 276 -15.14 14.47 -0.17
N ARG A 277 -16.18 13.64 -0.26
CA ARG A 277 -17.51 13.98 0.29
C ARG A 277 -17.46 14.20 1.79
N GLY A 278 -16.77 13.32 2.53
CA GLY A 278 -16.60 13.45 3.98
C GLY A 278 -15.92 14.74 4.40
N LEU A 279 -14.88 15.16 3.66
CA LEU A 279 -14.24 16.47 3.87
C LEU A 279 -15.23 17.61 3.70
N ALA A 280 -15.98 17.64 2.61
CA ALA A 280 -16.97 18.67 2.32
C ALA A 280 -18.05 18.75 3.40
N THR A 281 -18.57 17.60 3.86
CA THR A 281 -19.56 17.53 4.94
C THR A 281 -19.02 18.11 6.24
N THR A 282 -17.74 17.89 6.56
CA THR A 282 -17.11 18.44 7.78
C THR A 282 -16.72 19.91 7.67
N GLY A 283 -17.09 20.60 6.59
CA GLY A 283 -16.88 22.03 6.40
C GLY A 283 -15.55 22.40 5.74
N ALA A 284 -14.76 21.42 5.30
CA ALA A 284 -13.58 21.72 4.49
C ALA A 284 -14.03 22.21 3.09
N PRO A 285 -13.41 23.28 2.54
CA PRO A 285 -13.64 23.67 1.15
C PRO A 285 -13.45 22.49 0.19
N ALA A 286 -14.18 22.49 -0.93
CA ALA A 286 -14.02 21.48 -1.96
C ALA A 286 -12.56 21.46 -2.44
N PRO A 287 -11.84 20.34 -2.26
CA PRO A 287 -10.41 20.31 -2.54
C PRO A 287 -10.12 20.14 -4.02
N THR A 288 -9.03 20.74 -4.47
CA THR A 288 -8.41 20.37 -5.75
C THR A 288 -7.65 19.05 -5.60
N VAL A 289 -7.92 18.07 -6.46
CA VAL A 289 -7.25 16.77 -6.44
C VAL A 289 -6.11 16.76 -7.44
N LEU A 290 -4.94 16.28 -7.00
CA LEU A 290 -3.72 16.13 -7.80
C LEU A 290 -3.29 14.66 -7.74
N CYS A 291 -3.17 14.03 -8.90
CA CYS A 291 -2.75 12.64 -9.06
C CYS A 291 -1.37 12.57 -9.75
#